data_AF-A0A2K6DU69-F1
#
_entry.id   AF-A0A2K6DU69-F1
#
_cell.length_a   1.000
_cell.length_b   1.000
_cell.length_c   1.000
_cell.angle_alpha   90.00
_cell.angle_beta   90.00
_cell.angle_gamma   90.00
#
_symmetry.space_group_name_H-M   'P 1'
#
loop_
_entity.id
_entity.type
_entity.pdbx_description
1 polymer ?
#
loop_
_entity_poly.entity_id
_entity_poly.type
_entity_poly.pdbx_seq_one_letter_code
_entity_poly.pdbx_strand_id
1 'polypeptide(L)'
;VAQAVLQLFKTLHRTRQQVFKNDVRALEAARIKINEEFKNNKSETSPKKIEELMKIGSDVELLLRTSVIQGIHTDHNTLKLVPRKDLLVENVPYCDAPTQKQ
;
A
#
# COMPACT_ATOMS: atom_id res chain seq x y z
N VAL A 1 9.44 -17.41 12.20
CA VAL A 1 9.56 -17.02 10.77
C VAL A 1 8.31 -17.32 9.97
N ALA A 2 7.88 -18.59 9.83
CA ALA A 2 6.70 -18.95 9.02
C ALA A 2 5.40 -18.21 9.39
N GLN A 3 5.14 -18.03 10.69
CA GLN A 3 3.98 -17.26 11.16
C GLN A 3 4.04 -15.79 10.71
N ALA A 4 5.22 -15.15 10.80
CA ALA A 4 5.40 -13.76 10.40
C ALA A 4 5.17 -13.57 8.89
N VAL A 5 5.68 -14.48 8.06
CA VAL A 5 5.47 -14.50 6.60
C VAL A 5 3.98 -14.56 6.26
N LEU A 6 3.23 -15.45 6.91
CA LEU A 6 1.78 -15.56 6.71
C LEU A 6 1.01 -14.32 7.19
N GLN A 7 1.48 -13.68 8.27
CA GLN A 7 0.87 -12.44 8.73
C GLN A 7 1.08 -11.32 7.71
N LEU A 8 2.30 -11.17 7.18
CA LEU A 8 2.59 -10.17 6.16
C LEU A 8 1.76 -10.39 4.89
N PHE A 9 1.65 -11.63 4.41
CA PHE A 9 0.79 -12.00 3.29
C PHE A 9 -0.67 -11.56 3.50
N LYS A 10 -1.22 -11.86 4.69
CA LYS A 10 -2.59 -11.45 5.05
C LYS A 10 -2.72 -9.94 5.17
N THR A 11 -1.73 -9.25 5.73
CA THR A 11 -1.74 -7.79 5.86
C THR A 11 -1.74 -7.13 4.50
N LEU A 12 -0.85 -7.50 3.58
CA LEU A 12 -0.85 -6.99 2.21
C LEU A 12 -2.20 -7.18 1.50
N HIS A 13 -2.84 -8.34 1.71
CA HIS A 13 -4.17 -8.58 1.15
C HIS A 13 -5.27 -7.70 1.75
N ARG A 14 -5.22 -7.40 3.05
CA ARG A 14 -6.13 -6.42 3.67
C ARG A 14 -5.84 -5.01 3.19
N THR A 15 -4.57 -4.63 3.10
CA THR A 15 -4.13 -3.30 2.64
C THR A 15 -4.59 -3.05 1.22
N ARG A 16 -4.45 -3.99 0.27
CA ARG A 16 -5.00 -3.80 -1.09
C ARG A 16 -6.51 -3.58 -1.12
N GLN A 17 -7.27 -4.25 -0.24
CA GLN A 17 -8.74 -4.13 -0.20
C GLN A 17 -9.17 -2.76 0.30
N GLN A 18 -8.41 -2.19 1.23
CA GLN A 18 -8.65 -0.85 1.76
C GLN A 18 -8.18 0.23 0.77
N VAL A 19 -7.01 0.04 0.15
CA VAL A 19 -6.38 1.03 -0.72
C VAL A 19 -7.07 1.14 -2.08
N PHE A 20 -7.48 0.02 -2.67
CA PHE A 20 -8.11 -0.04 -4.00
C PHE A 20 -9.61 -0.32 -3.91
N LYS A 21 -10.28 0.16 -2.87
CA LYS A 21 -11.70 -0.11 -2.64
C LYS A 21 -12.52 0.25 -3.89
N ASN A 22 -13.38 -0.66 -4.31
CA ASN A 22 -14.25 -0.55 -5.51
C ASN A 22 -13.51 -0.44 -6.86
N ASP A 23 -12.17 -0.52 -6.90
CA ASP A 23 -11.40 -0.60 -8.14
C ASP A 23 -11.08 -2.06 -8.43
N VAL A 24 -12.01 -2.75 -9.11
CA VAL A 24 -11.89 -4.19 -9.38
C VAL A 24 -10.61 -4.53 -10.15
N ARG A 25 -10.20 -3.65 -11.07
CA ARG A 25 -8.99 -3.86 -11.88
C ARG A 25 -7.73 -3.78 -11.01
N ALA A 26 -7.60 -2.73 -10.19
CA ALA A 26 -6.46 -2.59 -9.30
C ALA A 26 -6.45 -3.66 -8.19
N LEU A 27 -7.63 -4.03 -7.66
CA LEU A 27 -7.76 -5.12 -6.70
C LEU A 27 -7.22 -6.43 -7.26
N GLU A 28 -7.61 -6.79 -8.47
CA GLU A 28 -7.18 -8.06 -9.08
C GLU A 28 -5.70 -8.04 -9.46
N ALA A 29 -5.22 -6.96 -10.06
CA ALA A 29 -3.80 -6.79 -10.36
C ALA A 29 -2.93 -6.91 -9.09
N ALA A 30 -3.32 -6.26 -7.99
CA ALA A 30 -2.62 -6.35 -6.71
C ALA A 30 -2.69 -7.77 -6.14
N ARG A 31 -3.83 -8.48 -6.27
CA ARG A 31 -3.97 -9.87 -5.81
C ARG A 31 -2.97 -10.79 -6.51
N ILE A 32 -2.94 -10.71 -7.83
CA ILE A 32 -2.06 -11.54 -8.67
C ILE A 32 -0.61 -11.28 -8.27
N LYS A 33 -0.19 -10.01 -8.21
CA LYS A 33 1.18 -9.66 -7.87
C LYS A 33 1.60 -10.13 -6.47
N ILE A 34 0.75 -9.96 -5.46
CA ILE A 34 1.03 -10.48 -4.10
C ILE A 34 1.20 -12.01 -4.14
N ASN A 35 0.30 -12.73 -4.81
CA ASN A 35 0.39 -14.19 -4.88
C ASN A 35 1.63 -14.67 -5.63
N GLU A 36 1.98 -14.02 -6.73
CA GLU A 36 3.16 -14.33 -7.53
C GLU A 36 4.45 -14.17 -6.73
N GLU A 37 4.63 -13.04 -6.03
CA GLU A 37 5.85 -12.80 -5.25
C GLU A 37 6.04 -13.83 -4.12
N PHE A 38 4.97 -14.17 -3.40
CA PHE A 38 5.06 -15.19 -2.35
C PHE A 38 5.24 -16.59 -2.92
N LYS A 39 4.67 -16.89 -4.10
CA LYS A 39 4.85 -18.19 -4.78
C LYS A 39 6.28 -18.35 -5.30
N ASN A 40 6.85 -17.31 -5.89
CA ASN A 40 8.21 -17.31 -6.44
C ASN A 40 9.27 -17.54 -5.36
N ASN A 41 9.01 -17.07 -4.14
CA ASN A 41 9.95 -17.21 -3.02
C ASN A 41 9.59 -18.36 -2.05
N LYS A 42 8.60 -19.21 -2.39
CA LYS A 42 8.08 -20.25 -1.48
C LYS A 42 9.16 -21.25 -1.01
N SER A 43 10.14 -21.55 -1.85
CA SER A 43 11.21 -22.51 -1.58
C SER A 43 12.49 -21.86 -1.03
N GLU A 44 12.47 -20.57 -0.71
CA GLU A 44 13.61 -19.90 -0.09
C GLU A 44 13.85 -20.43 1.33
N THR A 45 15.10 -20.75 1.64
CA THR A 45 15.51 -21.33 2.93
C THR A 45 16.57 -20.49 3.65
N SER A 46 17.19 -19.53 2.96
CA SER A 46 18.17 -18.61 3.53
C SER A 46 17.52 -17.64 4.51
N PRO A 47 17.90 -17.66 5.80
CA PRO A 47 17.32 -16.77 6.81
C PRO A 47 17.48 -15.30 6.45
N LYS A 48 18.65 -14.90 5.94
CA LYS A 48 18.94 -13.52 5.51
C LYS A 48 18.04 -13.09 4.36
N LYS A 49 17.83 -13.97 3.38
CA LYS A 49 16.99 -13.65 2.22
C LYS A 49 15.52 -13.50 2.61
N ILE A 50 15.04 -14.37 3.51
CA ILE A 50 13.68 -14.27 4.04
C ILE A 50 13.49 -12.96 4.80
N GLU A 51 14.47 -12.54 5.60
CA GLU A 51 14.43 -11.26 6.31
C GLU A 51 14.34 -10.06 5.35
N GLU A 52 15.16 -10.04 4.30
CA GLU A 52 15.10 -9.01 3.26
C GLU A 52 13.74 -8.95 2.57
N LEU A 53 13.20 -10.10 2.15
CA LEU A 53 11.89 -10.19 1.49
C LEU A 53 10.75 -9.73 2.42
N MET A 54 10.82 -10.10 3.70
CA MET A 54 9.88 -9.65 4.72
C MET A 54 9.93 -8.13 4.91
N LYS A 55 11.13 -7.55 4.92
CA LYS A 55 11.29 -6.09 5.00
C LYS A 55 10.68 -5.41 3.79
N ILE A 56 11.00 -5.87 2.58
CA ILE A 56 10.43 -5.33 1.34
C ILE A 56 8.89 -5.37 1.36
N GLY A 57 8.31 -6.51 1.72
CA GLY A 57 6.85 -6.62 1.77
C GLY A 57 6.23 -5.71 2.83
N SER A 58 6.91 -5.48 3.96
CA SER A 58 6.45 -4.56 5.02
C SER A 58 6.55 -3.10 4.57
N ASP A 59 7.61 -2.73 3.88
CA ASP A 59 7.80 -1.38 3.32
C ASP A 59 6.74 -1.09 2.24
N VAL A 60 6.42 -2.08 1.40
CA VAL A 60 5.34 -1.97 0.40
C VAL A 60 3.98 -1.81 1.06
N GLU A 61 3.70 -2.58 2.12
CA GLU A 61 2.46 -2.44 2.90
C GLU A 61 2.30 -1.01 3.43
N LEU A 62 3.36 -0.48 4.05
CA LEU A 62 3.38 0.86 4.60
C LEU A 62 3.14 1.90 3.50
N LEU A 63 3.88 1.81 2.38
CA LEU A 63 3.76 2.72 1.24
C LEU A 63 2.34 2.75 0.67
N LEU A 64 1.73 1.58 0.45
CA LEU A 64 0.36 1.48 -0.04
C LEU A 64 -0.62 2.18 0.92
N ARG A 65 -0.46 1.96 2.22
CA ARG A 65 -1.33 2.53 3.24
C ARG A 65 -1.19 4.04 3.36
N THR A 66 0.03 4.59 3.31
CA THR A 66 0.30 6.00 3.62
C THR A 66 0.36 6.94 2.41
N SER A 67 0.52 6.42 1.20
CA SER A 67 0.90 7.27 0.07
C SER A 67 0.05 7.10 -1.18
N VAL A 68 -0.88 6.13 -1.21
CA VAL A 68 -1.75 5.90 -2.37
C VAL A 68 -3.12 6.52 -2.17
N ILE A 69 -3.52 7.42 -3.07
CA ILE A 69 -4.88 7.98 -3.20
C ILE A 69 -5.49 7.50 -4.52
N GLN A 70 -6.75 7.06 -4.49
CA GLN A 70 -7.47 6.67 -5.71
C GLN A 70 -7.95 7.91 -6.47
N GLY A 71 -7.76 7.93 -7.80
CA GLY A 71 -8.32 8.93 -8.69
C GLY A 71 -9.33 8.31 -9.65
N ILE A 72 -10.54 8.86 -9.72
CA ILE A 72 -11.60 8.41 -10.62
C ILE A 72 -11.75 9.45 -11.73
N HIS A 73 -11.58 9.04 -12.98
CA HIS A 73 -11.82 9.91 -14.13
C HIS A 73 -13.29 10.35 -14.17
N THR A 74 -13.50 11.62 -14.48
CA THR A 74 -14.80 12.20 -14.75
C THR A 74 -14.88 12.65 -16.21
N ASP A 75 -16.09 12.93 -16.68
CA ASP A 75 -16.36 13.25 -18.10
C ASP A 75 -15.69 14.55 -18.58
N HIS A 76 -15.20 15.40 -17.66
CA HIS A 76 -14.62 16.71 -17.96
C HIS A 76 -13.09 16.74 -17.99
N ASN A 77 -12.42 15.61 -18.23
CA ASN A 77 -10.96 15.51 -18.15
C ASN A 77 -10.39 15.92 -16.77
N THR A 78 -11.21 15.77 -15.71
CA THR A 78 -10.80 15.99 -14.32
C THR A 78 -10.85 14.67 -13.54
N LEU A 79 -10.08 14.60 -12.45
CA LEU A 79 -10.03 13.44 -11.57
C LEU A 79 -10.70 13.76 -10.24
N LYS A 80 -11.64 12.92 -9.83
CA LYS A 80 -12.15 12.90 -8.46
C LYS A 80 -11.19 12.08 -7.59
N LEU A 81 -10.48 12.74 -6.69
CA LEU A 81 -9.64 12.06 -5.70
C LEU A 81 -10.49 11.50 -4.57
N VAL A 82 -10.16 10.28 -4.14
CA VAL A 82 -10.81 9.57 -3.03
C VAL A 82 -9.75 9.24 -1.97
N PRO A 83 -9.31 10.24 -1.18
CA PRO A 83 -8.39 10.00 -0.08
C PRO A 83 -9.08 9.20 1.03
N ARG A 84 -8.32 8.32 1.68
CA ARG A 84 -8.77 7.63 2.90
C ARG A 84 -8.61 8.55 4.11
N LYS A 85 -9.40 8.32 5.17
CA LYS A 85 -9.43 9.18 6.36
C LYS A 85 -8.07 9.30 7.05
N ASP A 86 -7.28 8.23 7.04
CA ASP A 86 -5.93 8.15 7.60
C ASP A 86 -4.89 8.97 6.82
N LEU A 87 -5.23 9.44 5.61
CA LEU A 87 -4.39 10.32 4.80
C LEU A 87 -4.73 11.80 4.95
N LEU A 88 -5.88 12.11 5.58
CA LEU A 88 -6.33 13.49 5.73
C LEU A 88 -5.59 14.14 6.89
N VAL A 89 -5.06 15.33 6.65
CA VAL A 89 -4.47 16.19 7.67
C VAL A 89 -5.44 17.30 8.05
N GLU A 90 -5.23 17.91 9.23
CA GLU A 90 -6.00 19.10 9.60
C GLU A 90 -5.79 20.21 8.56
N ASN A 91 -6.87 20.90 8.22
CA ASN A 91 -6.78 22.02 7.30
C ASN A 91 -6.06 23.17 8.00
N VAL A 92 -4.82 23.40 7.58
CA VAL A 92 -4.06 24.59 7.95
C VAL A 92 -4.08 25.53 6.74
N PRO A 93 -4.35 26.85 6.92
CA PRO A 93 -4.21 27.80 5.85
C PRO A 93 -2.84 27.65 5.18
N TYR A 94 -2.84 27.63 3.84
CA TYR A 94 -1.60 27.59 3.09
C TYR A 94 -0.74 28.81 3.48
N CYS A 95 0.52 28.57 3.83
CA CYS A 95 1.48 29.59 4.20
C CYS A 95 2.75 29.41 3.36
N ASP A 96 3.14 30.44 2.62
CA ASP A 96 4.37 30.44 1.82
C ASP A 96 5.64 30.41 2.69
N ALA A 97 5.53 30.79 3.96
CA ALA A 97 6.64 30.73 4.90
C ALA A 97 6.78 29.30 5.45
N PRO A 98 7.98 28.70 5.40
CA PRO A 98 8.20 27.39 6.00
C PRO A 98 7.94 27.46 7.51
N THR A 99 7.04 26.62 8.01
CA THR A 99 6.80 26.46 9.45
C THR A 99 8.07 25.95 10.14
N GLN A 100 8.52 26.65 11.17
CA GLN A 100 9.55 26.14 12.08
C GLN A 100 9.00 24.91 12.81
N LYS A 101 9.67 23.76 12.66
CA LYS A 101 9.33 22.57 13.43
C LYS A 101 9.68 22.82 14.90
N GLN A 102 8.69 22.67 15.79
CA GLN A 102 8.93 22.56 17.24
C GLN A 102 9.59 21.21 17.57
#